data_AF-A0A381XLL2-F1
#
_entry.id   AF-A0A381XLL2-F1
#
_cell.length_a   1.000
_cell.length_b   1.000
_cell.length_c   1.000
_cell.angle_alpha   90.00
_cell.angle_beta   90.00
_cell.angle_gamma   90.00
#
_symmetry.space_group_name_H-M   'P 1'
#
loop_
_entity.id
_entity.type
_entity.pdbx_description
1 polymer ?
#
loop_
_entity_poly.entity_id
_entity_poly.type
_entity_poly.pdbx_seq_one_letter_code
_entity_poly.pdbx_strand_id
1 'polypeptide(L)'
;MTQLIIPVLFFLLTISPVKGRNYYIYVTAESQDEVHVVKFDGKKAAVIKDIPVGVWPLEIEGPHGLTISPDGKYWYLSLAHGFPFGHVYKYETGSDKMVDRVELGLFPATMQIS
;
A
#
# COMPACT_ATOMS: atom_id res chain seq x y z
N MET A 1 -36.43 -10.50 42.13
CA MET A 1 -36.19 -10.65 40.68
C MET A 1 -35.71 -9.37 39.99
N THR A 2 -35.91 -8.19 40.56
CA THR A 2 -35.50 -6.89 39.99
C THR A 2 -33.99 -6.57 40.09
N GLN A 3 -33.25 -7.23 41.00
CA GLN A 3 -31.83 -6.92 41.23
C GLN A 3 -30.86 -7.48 40.17
N LEU A 4 -31.29 -8.41 39.30
CA LEU A 4 -30.47 -8.91 38.18
C LEU A 4 -30.64 -8.12 36.88
N ILE A 5 -31.66 -7.28 36.75
CA ILE A 5 -31.94 -6.56 35.49
C ILE A 5 -30.92 -5.44 35.24
N ILE A 6 -30.54 -4.72 36.31
CA ILE A 6 -29.61 -3.58 36.24
C ILE A 6 -28.20 -4.00 35.77
N PRO A 7 -27.55 -5.06 36.30
CA PRO A 7 -26.22 -5.46 35.84
C PRO A 7 -26.22 -6.03 34.40
N VAL A 8 -27.28 -6.71 33.96
CA VAL A 8 -27.40 -7.24 32.59
C VAL A 8 -27.53 -6.11 31.57
N LEU A 9 -28.31 -5.06 31.90
CA LEU A 9 -28.45 -3.88 31.03
C LEU A 9 -27.13 -3.10 30.92
N PHE A 10 -26.35 -3.05 32.00
CA PHE A 10 -25.02 -2.41 32.01
C PHE A 10 -24.00 -3.19 31.18
N PHE A 11 -24.05 -4.53 31.18
CA PHE A 11 -23.16 -5.36 30.38
C PHE A 11 -23.41 -5.21 28.86
N LEU A 12 -24.68 -5.13 28.45
CA LEU A 12 -25.07 -4.93 27.05
C LEU A 12 -24.63 -3.57 26.48
N LEU A 13 -24.50 -2.54 27.31
CA LEU A 13 -24.02 -1.19 26.90
C LEU A 13 -22.50 -1.13 26.63
N THR A 14 -21.72 -2.12 27.07
CA THR A 14 -20.24 -2.11 26.93
C THR A 14 -19.72 -2.89 25.72
N ILE A 15 -20.58 -3.65 25.03
CA ILE A 15 -20.19 -4.40 23.82
C ILE A 15 -20.17 -3.44 22.64
N SER A 16 -19.10 -2.66 22.53
CA SER A 16 -18.79 -1.97 21.27
C SER A 16 -18.30 -3.01 20.25
N PRO A 17 -18.91 -3.10 19.05
CA PRO A 17 -18.38 -3.98 18.02
C PRO A 17 -16.96 -3.53 17.69
N VAL A 18 -15.99 -4.45 17.82
CA VAL A 18 -14.63 -4.22 17.35
C VAL A 18 -14.70 -3.99 15.85
N LYS A 19 -14.61 -2.72 15.41
CA LYS A 19 -14.46 -2.40 14.00
C LYS A 19 -13.06 -2.86 13.59
N GLY A 20 -12.99 -3.71 12.57
CA GLY A 20 -11.73 -4.11 11.96
C GLY A 20 -10.93 -2.88 11.53
N ARG A 21 -9.60 -2.95 11.64
CA ARG A 21 -8.73 -1.91 11.07
C ARG A 21 -8.85 -1.95 9.55
N ASN A 22 -8.86 -0.78 8.92
CA ASN A 22 -8.65 -0.71 7.47
C ASN A 22 -7.16 -0.85 7.20
N TYR A 23 -6.82 -1.78 6.32
CA TYR A 23 -5.48 -1.94 5.76
C TYR A 23 -5.48 -1.38 4.35
N TYR A 24 -4.40 -0.71 4.00
CA TYR A 24 -4.15 -0.19 2.65
C TYR A 24 -2.92 -0.94 2.14
N ILE A 25 -3.12 -1.73 1.10
CA ILE A 25 -2.11 -2.62 0.54
C ILE A 25 -1.78 -2.09 -0.85
N TYR A 26 -0.52 -1.80 -1.09
CA TYR A 26 -0.03 -1.41 -2.40
C TYR A 26 0.42 -2.67 -3.14
N VAL A 27 -0.11 -2.88 -4.35
CA VAL A 27 0.11 -4.09 -5.15
C VAL A 27 0.62 -3.67 -6.51
N THR A 28 1.80 -4.15 -6.90
CA THR A 28 2.39 -3.86 -8.19
C THR A 28 1.69 -4.65 -9.31
N ALA A 29 1.36 -3.97 -10.40
CA ALA A 29 0.87 -4.56 -11.64
C ALA A 29 1.97 -4.45 -12.70
N GLU A 30 2.86 -5.43 -12.68
CA GLU A 30 4.11 -5.43 -13.47
C GLU A 30 3.86 -5.14 -14.96
N SER A 31 2.89 -5.81 -15.58
CA SER A 31 2.65 -5.69 -17.03
C SER A 31 1.87 -4.44 -17.46
N GLN A 32 1.56 -3.54 -16.54
CA GLN A 32 0.76 -2.32 -16.80
C GLN A 32 1.42 -1.05 -16.27
N ASP A 33 2.58 -1.16 -15.61
CA ASP A 33 3.25 -0.04 -14.95
C ASP A 33 2.33 0.75 -14.01
N GLU A 34 1.59 -0.01 -13.20
CA GLU A 34 0.68 0.53 -12.20
C GLU A 34 0.97 -0.05 -10.80
N VAL A 35 0.53 0.69 -9.80
CA VAL A 35 0.38 0.22 -8.42
C VAL A 35 -1.06 0.40 -7.99
N HIS A 36 -1.73 -0.70 -7.66
CA HIS A 36 -3.08 -0.68 -7.13
C HIS A 36 -3.05 -0.50 -5.62
N VAL A 37 -3.91 0.38 -5.10
CA VAL A 37 -4.18 0.49 -3.67
C VAL A 37 -5.43 -0.30 -3.35
N VAL A 38 -5.26 -1.40 -2.62
CA VAL A 38 -6.34 -2.25 -2.15
C VAL A 38 -6.68 -1.89 -0.71
N LYS A 39 -7.94 -1.51 -0.47
CA LYS A 39 -8.47 -1.35 0.88
C LYS A 39 -9.05 -2.66 1.37
N PHE A 40 -8.61 -3.12 2.53
CA PHE A 40 -9.11 -4.31 3.20
C PHE A 40 -9.60 -3.98 4.60
N ASP A 41 -10.87 -4.29 4.91
CA ASP A 41 -11.50 -3.99 6.21
C ASP A 41 -11.46 -5.17 7.21
N GLY A 42 -10.76 -6.24 6.86
CA GLY A 42 -10.77 -7.51 7.59
C GLY A 42 -11.80 -8.53 7.06
N LYS A 43 -12.68 -8.15 6.13
CA LYS A 43 -13.71 -9.02 5.54
C LYS A 43 -13.75 -8.92 4.02
N LYS A 44 -13.65 -7.70 3.48
CA LYS A 44 -13.73 -7.40 2.05
C LYS A 44 -12.51 -6.61 1.63
N ALA A 45 -12.00 -6.95 0.45
CA ALA A 45 -10.96 -6.21 -0.24
C ALA A 45 -11.56 -5.54 -1.49
N ALA A 46 -11.16 -4.31 -1.77
CA ALA A 46 -11.50 -3.61 -2.99
C ALA A 46 -10.32 -2.74 -3.44
N VAL A 47 -10.07 -2.70 -4.75
CA VAL A 47 -9.18 -1.69 -5.34
C VAL A 47 -9.88 -0.35 -5.20
N ILE A 48 -9.18 0.63 -4.64
CA ILE A 48 -9.72 1.98 -4.39
C ILE A 48 -8.97 3.07 -5.15
N LYS A 49 -7.81 2.75 -5.74
CA LYS A 49 -6.96 3.67 -6.49
C LYS A 49 -5.99 2.89 -7.37
N ASP A 50 -5.77 3.38 -8.58
CA ASP A 50 -4.70 2.94 -9.47
C ASP A 50 -3.70 4.09 -9.61
N ILE A 51 -2.42 3.78 -9.46
CA ILE A 51 -1.32 4.76 -9.51
C ILE A 51 -0.44 4.40 -10.71
N PRO A 52 -0.45 5.19 -11.79
CA PRO A 52 0.49 4.99 -12.89
C PRO A 52 1.91 5.34 -12.42
N VAL A 53 2.85 4.44 -12.67
CA VAL A 53 4.26 4.58 -12.25
C VAL A 53 5.25 4.49 -13.40
N GLY A 54 4.79 4.06 -14.58
CA GLY A 54 5.58 4.08 -15.81
C GLY A 54 5.98 5.50 -16.19
N VAL A 55 7.24 5.65 -16.59
CA VAL A 55 7.90 6.87 -17.02
C VAL A 55 8.03 6.90 -18.54
N TRP A 56 8.31 5.76 -19.16
CA TRP A 56 8.52 5.65 -20.62
C TRP A 56 7.27 5.10 -21.31
N PRO A 57 6.53 5.90 -22.12
CA PRO A 57 5.24 5.48 -22.68
C PRO A 57 5.28 4.28 -23.65
N LEU A 58 6.48 3.90 -24.11
CA LEU A 58 6.67 2.82 -25.10
C LEU A 58 7.35 1.59 -24.50
N GLU A 59 7.53 1.56 -23.18
CA GLU A 59 8.16 0.46 -22.44
C GLU A 59 7.26 0.05 -21.28
N ILE A 60 7.36 -1.22 -20.86
CA ILE A 60 6.79 -1.69 -19.60
C ILE A 60 7.95 -1.85 -18.63
N GLU A 61 8.09 -0.87 -17.74
CA GLU A 61 9.21 -0.78 -16.81
C GLU A 61 9.14 -1.82 -15.68
N GLY A 62 7.97 -2.40 -15.42
CA GLY A 62 7.81 -3.51 -14.51
C GLY A 62 8.01 -3.09 -13.05
N PRO A 63 6.97 -2.51 -12.39
CA PRO A 63 6.98 -2.34 -10.94
C PRO A 63 7.11 -3.70 -10.25
N HIS A 64 8.18 -3.88 -9.47
CA HIS A 64 8.50 -5.16 -8.81
C HIS A 64 8.49 -5.03 -7.29
N GLY A 65 9.51 -4.38 -6.74
CA GLY A 65 9.70 -4.26 -5.30
C GLY A 65 8.90 -3.11 -4.75
N LEU A 66 8.28 -3.30 -3.58
CA LEU A 66 7.58 -2.24 -2.88
C LEU A 66 7.83 -2.31 -1.39
N THR A 67 8.08 -1.16 -0.76
CA THR A 67 8.15 -1.07 0.70
C THR A 67 7.67 0.30 1.19
N ILE A 68 7.34 0.41 2.47
CA ILE A 68 6.85 1.63 3.09
C ILE A 68 7.79 1.97 4.24
N SER A 69 8.15 3.25 4.36
CA SER A 69 8.93 3.77 5.48
C SER A 69 8.27 3.44 6.84
N PRO A 70 9.06 3.20 7.92
CA PRO A 70 8.51 2.88 9.23
C PRO A 70 7.55 3.94 9.81
N ASP A 71 7.75 5.21 9.46
CA ASP A 71 6.85 6.30 9.86
C ASP A 71 5.63 6.48 8.93
N GLY A 72 5.55 5.67 7.86
CA GLY A 72 4.46 5.62 6.90
C GLY A 72 4.42 6.79 5.92
N LYS A 73 5.34 7.75 5.98
CA LYS A 73 5.26 9.00 5.18
C LYS A 73 5.60 8.80 3.71
N TYR A 74 6.39 7.79 3.41
CA TYR A 74 6.83 7.46 2.06
C TYR A 74 6.65 5.99 1.74
N TRP A 75 6.37 5.71 0.48
CA TRP A 75 6.51 4.39 -0.11
C TRP A 75 7.57 4.42 -1.21
N TYR A 76 8.19 3.27 -1.43
CA TYR A 76 9.28 3.08 -2.37
C TYR A 76 8.93 1.99 -3.35
N LEU A 77 9.34 2.17 -4.59
CA LEU A 77 9.06 1.25 -5.69
C LEU A 77 10.32 1.00 -6.49
N SER A 78 10.62 -0.25 -6.81
CA SER A 78 11.59 -0.55 -7.87
C SER A 78 10.85 -0.74 -9.18
N LEU A 79 11.30 -0.04 -10.22
CA LEU A 79 10.99 -0.38 -11.59
C LEU A 79 12.18 -1.18 -12.13
N ALA A 80 11.92 -2.41 -12.58
CA ALA A 80 12.96 -3.36 -12.95
C ALA A 80 13.67 -2.97 -14.25
N HIS A 81 12.93 -2.47 -15.22
CA HIS A 81 13.45 -1.93 -16.46
C HIS A 81 13.53 -0.40 -16.42
N GLY A 82 14.18 0.12 -17.45
CA GLY A 82 14.30 1.52 -17.82
C GLY A 82 15.07 1.57 -19.13
N PHE A 83 15.69 2.70 -19.46
CA PHE A 83 16.49 2.83 -20.68
C PHE A 83 17.92 3.31 -20.33
N PRO A 84 18.86 2.42 -19.94
CA PRO A 84 18.75 0.94 -19.90
C PRO A 84 18.51 0.33 -18.51
N PHE A 85 18.58 1.13 -17.43
CA PHE A 85 18.63 0.62 -16.07
C PHE A 85 17.34 0.88 -15.29
N GLY A 86 17.03 -0.04 -14.39
CA GLY A 86 15.99 0.10 -13.39
C GLY A 86 16.40 1.06 -12.28
N HIS A 87 15.38 1.54 -11.57
CA HIS A 87 15.50 2.59 -10.55
C HIS A 87 14.72 2.19 -9.31
N VAL A 88 15.09 2.79 -8.17
CA VAL A 88 14.18 2.92 -7.04
C VAL A 88 13.59 4.33 -7.02
N TYR A 89 12.29 4.41 -6.87
CA TYR A 89 11.52 5.64 -6.75
C TYR A 89 11.03 5.81 -5.32
N LYS A 90 10.93 7.07 -4.89
CA LYS A 90 10.33 7.46 -3.62
C LYS A 90 9.09 8.29 -3.90
N TYR A 91 8.00 7.95 -3.23
CA TYR A 91 6.73 8.66 -3.33
C TYR A 91 6.23 9.06 -1.95
N GLU A 92 5.52 10.19 -1.85
CA GLU A 92 4.76 10.56 -0.66
C GLU A 92 3.52 9.66 -0.51
N THR A 93 3.31 9.08 0.67
CA THR A 93 2.12 8.29 0.96
C THR A 93 0.87 9.19 0.96
N GLY A 94 -0.19 8.73 0.29
CA GLY A 94 -1.50 9.39 0.26
C GLY A 94 -1.65 10.38 -0.90
N SER A 95 -0.66 11.25 -1.13
CA SER A 95 -0.62 12.09 -2.34
C SER A 95 -0.12 11.31 -3.55
N ASP A 96 0.72 10.29 -3.33
CA ASP A 96 1.43 9.48 -4.33
C ASP A 96 2.27 10.31 -5.30
N LYS A 97 2.70 11.49 -4.84
CA LYS A 97 3.60 12.36 -5.58
C LYS A 97 5.00 11.77 -5.56
N MET A 98 5.61 11.62 -6.74
CA MET A 98 7.02 11.25 -6.85
C MET A 98 7.91 12.35 -6.25
N VAL A 99 8.80 11.94 -5.35
CA VAL A 99 9.71 12.82 -4.61
C VAL A 99 11.10 12.81 -5.24
N ASP A 100 11.64 11.61 -5.48
CA ASP A 100 12.98 11.42 -6.02
C ASP A 100 13.14 9.99 -6.59
N ARG A 101 14.24 9.75 -7.32
CA ARG A 101 14.64 8.43 -7.77
C ARG A 101 16.16 8.26 -7.82
N VAL A 102 16.61 7.01 -7.69
CA VAL A 102 18.01 6.64 -7.85
C VAL A 102 18.11 5.48 -8.84
N GLU A 103 19.01 5.62 -9.81
CA GLU A 103 19.36 4.53 -10.73
C GLU A 103 20.13 3.43 -9.98
N LEU A 104 19.77 2.17 -10.23
CA LEU A 104 20.42 1.03 -9.59
C LEU A 104 21.24 0.21 -10.59
N GLY A 105 20.58 -0.27 -11.65
CA GLY A 105 21.15 -1.24 -12.59
C GLY A 105 20.08 -2.14 -13.18
N LEU A 106 20.45 -3.35 -13.58
CA LEU A 106 19.53 -4.27 -14.25
C LEU A 106 18.61 -4.99 -13.26
N PHE A 107 17.29 -4.87 -13.47
CA PHE A 107 16.23 -5.64 -12.82
C PHE A 107 16.21 -5.61 -11.27
N PRO A 108 16.26 -4.44 -10.61
CA PRO A 108 16.04 -4.36 -9.16
C PRO A 108 14.61 -4.81 -8.81
N ALA A 109 14.49 -5.86 -7.99
CA ALA A 109 13.19 -6.51 -7.73
C ALA A 109 12.78 -6.61 -6.26
N THR A 110 13.70 -6.88 -5.34
CA THR A 110 13.38 -7.06 -3.92
C THR A 110 13.88 -5.89 -3.09
N MET A 111 13.09 -5.45 -2.11
CA MET A 111 13.42 -4.34 -1.23
C MET A 111 13.03 -4.62 0.21
N GLN A 112 13.83 -4.08 1.13
CA GLN A 112 13.54 -3.99 2.55
C GLN A 112 14.06 -2.64 3.06
N ILE A 113 13.35 -2.05 4.01
CA ILE A 113 13.79 -0.89 4.80
C ILE A 113 13.74 -1.26 6.29
N SER A 114 14.68 -0.73 7.08
CA SER A 114 14.80 -0.98 8.54
C SER A 114 14.70 0.30 9.33
#